data_AF-A0A844MWZ3-F1
#
_entry.id   AF-A0A844MWZ3-F1
#
_cell.length_a   1.000
_cell.length_b   1.000
_cell.length_c   1.000
_cell.angle_alpha   90.00
_cell.angle_beta   90.00
_cell.angle_gamma   90.00
#
_symmetry.space_group_name_H-M   'P 1'
#
loop_
_entity.id
_entity.type
_entity.pdbx_description
1 polymer ?
#
loop_
_entity_poly.entity_id
_entity_poly.type
_entity_poly.pdbx_seq_one_letter_code
_entity_poly.pdbx_strand_id
1 'polypeptide(L)'
;MKLEIVNNSPQCQSLIANFEVATGQVISPSLGETRTEADFLAHIQQTVATDPNAVWIFITDQLNTHQSESLVQWIAHLCGVNENLLGIKGESGILKSMASRAEFLSHPNHRIRFVYTPKHASWLNQIEMWCAYSCAAIT
;
A
#
# COMPACT_ATOMS: atom_id res chain seq x y z
N MET A 1 -10.19 -2.35 -0.75
CA MET A 1 -9.57 -1.83 0.49
C MET A 1 -8.58 -2.87 0.99
N LYS A 2 -7.45 -2.48 1.59
CA LYS A 2 -6.33 -3.39 1.89
C LYS A 2 -5.35 -2.67 2.80
N LEU A 3 -4.90 -3.27 3.89
CA LEU A 3 -4.05 -2.64 4.90
C LEU A 3 -3.22 -3.70 5.67
N GLU A 4 -2.04 -3.33 6.18
CA GLU A 4 -0.94 -4.20 6.68
C GLU A 4 -0.82 -4.34 8.23
N ILE A 5 -0.14 -5.40 8.76
CA ILE A 5 0.47 -5.46 10.11
C ILE A 5 1.79 -6.27 10.15
N VAL A 6 2.76 -5.76 10.95
CA VAL A 6 4.16 -6.20 11.15
C VAL A 6 4.38 -6.97 12.47
N ASN A 7 5.28 -7.96 12.48
CA ASN A 7 5.97 -8.39 13.70
C ASN A 7 7.47 -8.66 13.39
N ASN A 8 8.38 -8.04 14.15
CA ASN A 8 9.82 -8.01 13.88
C ASN A 8 10.56 -8.73 15.02
N SER A 9 10.88 -9.99 14.81
CA SER A 9 11.86 -10.77 15.59
C SER A 9 12.68 -11.59 14.60
N PRO A 10 13.95 -11.94 14.89
CA PRO A 10 14.81 -12.69 13.97
C PRO A 10 14.32 -14.11 13.59
N GLN A 11 13.14 -14.49 14.09
CA GLN A 11 12.40 -15.72 13.82
C GLN A 11 10.94 -15.44 13.36
N CYS A 12 10.60 -14.18 13.04
CA CYS A 12 9.24 -13.75 12.74
C CYS A 12 9.14 -13.25 11.30
N GLN A 13 8.19 -13.81 10.56
CA GLN A 13 7.87 -13.42 9.19
C GLN A 13 7.06 -12.12 9.19
N SER A 14 7.35 -11.24 8.26
CA SER A 14 6.53 -10.10 7.90
C SER A 14 5.31 -10.55 7.10
N LEU A 15 4.12 -10.15 7.54
CA LEU A 15 2.86 -10.32 6.82
C LEU A 15 2.45 -9.00 6.17
N ILE A 16 2.12 -9.03 4.89
CA ILE A 16 1.44 -7.94 4.20
C ILE A 16 0.09 -8.48 3.72
N ALA A 17 -1.01 -7.86 4.13
CA ALA A 17 -2.36 -8.40 3.93
C ALA A 17 -3.34 -7.34 3.43
N ASN A 18 -4.47 -7.82 2.92
CA ASN A 18 -5.52 -6.99 2.33
C ASN A 18 -6.84 -7.35 2.96
N PHE A 19 -7.48 -6.43 3.66
CA PHE A 19 -8.86 -6.64 4.07
C PHE A 19 -9.84 -6.03 3.07
N GLU A 20 -10.49 -6.87 2.29
CA GLU A 20 -11.51 -6.42 1.35
C GLU A 20 -12.81 -6.07 2.09
N VAL A 21 -13.12 -4.78 2.21
CA VAL A 21 -14.33 -4.27 2.93
C VAL A 21 -15.62 -4.93 2.49
N ALA A 22 -15.79 -5.09 1.18
CA ALA A 22 -17.06 -5.51 0.61
C ALA A 22 -17.40 -6.95 1.02
N THR A 23 -16.39 -7.80 1.19
CA THR A 23 -16.55 -9.23 1.49
C THR A 23 -16.16 -9.58 2.92
N GLY A 24 -15.41 -8.71 3.60
CA GLY A 24 -14.81 -8.97 4.90
C GLY A 24 -13.68 -10.01 4.86
N GLN A 25 -13.10 -10.28 3.69
CA GLN A 25 -12.09 -11.32 3.51
C GLN A 25 -10.68 -10.78 3.45
N VAL A 26 -9.71 -11.60 3.89
CA VAL A 26 -8.30 -11.35 3.61
C VAL A 26 -7.96 -11.91 2.22
N ILE A 27 -7.49 -11.06 1.31
CA ILE A 27 -7.16 -11.44 -0.07
C ILE A 27 -5.65 -11.29 -0.35
N SER A 28 -5.09 -12.20 -1.16
CA SER A 28 -3.70 -12.15 -1.64
C SER A 28 -2.65 -11.72 -0.60
N PRO A 29 -2.60 -12.35 0.59
CA PRO A 29 -1.57 -12.03 1.58
C PRO A 29 -0.18 -12.43 1.07
N SER A 30 0.84 -11.69 1.48
CA SER A 30 2.25 -11.97 1.23
C SER A 30 2.98 -12.16 2.55
N LEU A 31 3.76 -13.23 2.65
CA LEU A 31 4.61 -13.54 3.79
C LEU A 31 6.07 -13.51 3.35
N GLY A 32 6.94 -12.88 4.14
CA GLY A 32 8.35 -12.76 3.83
C GLY A 32 9.20 -12.49 5.07
N GLU A 33 10.52 -12.49 4.91
CA GLU A 33 11.45 -12.19 6.01
C GLU A 33 11.59 -10.68 6.24
N THR A 34 11.31 -9.88 5.22
CA THR A 34 11.50 -8.43 5.22
C THR A 34 10.21 -7.68 4.94
N ARG A 35 10.23 -6.38 5.25
CA ARG A 35 9.22 -5.42 4.82
C ARG A 35 9.88 -4.19 4.23
N THR A 36 10.26 -4.31 2.96
CA THR A 36 10.88 -3.26 2.16
C THR A 36 9.88 -2.58 1.22
N GLU A 37 10.30 -1.47 0.62
CA GLU A 37 9.59 -0.83 -0.49
C GLU A 37 9.35 -1.79 -1.67
N ALA A 38 10.28 -2.72 -1.93
CA ALA A 38 10.13 -3.73 -2.99
C ALA A 38 9.07 -4.78 -2.63
N ASP A 39 9.05 -5.23 -1.37
CA ASP A 39 8.07 -6.20 -0.87
C ASP A 39 6.65 -5.62 -0.97
N PHE A 40 6.48 -4.35 -0.61
CA PHE A 40 5.20 -3.66 -0.74
C PHE A 40 4.74 -3.55 -2.20
N LEU A 41 5.63 -3.13 -3.10
CA LEU A 41 5.32 -3.03 -4.53
C LEU A 41 4.89 -4.39 -5.09
N ALA A 42 5.65 -5.45 -4.81
CA ALA A 42 5.34 -6.80 -5.27
C ALA A 42 3.97 -7.28 -4.75
N HIS A 43 3.65 -6.97 -3.49
CA HIS A 43 2.36 -7.29 -2.89
C HIS A 43 1.19 -6.54 -3.54
N ILE A 44 1.37 -5.27 -3.89
CA ILE A 44 0.35 -4.49 -4.63
C ILE A 44 0.19 -5.05 -6.06
N GLN A 45 1.29 -5.34 -6.75
CA GLN A 45 1.28 -5.94 -8.08
C GLN A 45 0.54 -7.27 -8.10
N GLN A 46 0.85 -8.18 -7.17
CA GLN A 46 0.15 -9.47 -7.01
C GLN A 46 -1.34 -9.28 -6.81
N THR A 47 -1.76 -8.26 -6.05
CA THR A 47 -3.18 -8.00 -5.80
C THR A 47 -3.87 -7.42 -7.02
N VAL A 48 -3.27 -6.43 -7.67
CA VAL A 48 -3.84 -5.87 -8.90
C VAL A 48 -3.91 -6.92 -10.01
N ALA A 49 -3.01 -7.90 -10.02
CA ALA A 49 -3.06 -9.03 -10.96
C ALA A 49 -4.28 -9.95 -10.76
N THR A 50 -4.96 -9.94 -9.61
CA THR A 50 -6.18 -10.74 -9.42
C THR A 50 -7.36 -10.19 -10.20
N ASP A 51 -7.39 -8.87 -10.43
CA ASP A 51 -8.29 -8.23 -11.38
C ASP A 51 -7.58 -7.04 -12.05
N PRO A 52 -6.94 -7.28 -13.22
CA PRO A 52 -6.19 -6.26 -13.94
C PRO A 52 -7.05 -5.09 -14.44
N ASN A 53 -8.35 -5.31 -14.62
CA ASN A 53 -9.28 -4.33 -15.19
C ASN A 53 -10.04 -3.55 -14.11
N ALA A 54 -10.06 -4.03 -12.88
CA ALA A 54 -10.67 -3.32 -11.76
C ALA A 54 -10.01 -1.96 -11.48
N VAL A 55 -10.84 -1.08 -10.91
CA VAL A 55 -10.42 0.15 -10.25
C VAL A 55 -10.10 -0.17 -8.80
N TRP A 56 -8.85 0.06 -8.40
CA TRP A 56 -8.34 -0.29 -7.08
C TRP A 56 -8.24 0.95 -6.20
N ILE A 57 -8.87 0.89 -5.03
CA ILE A 57 -8.71 1.87 -3.95
C ILE A 57 -8.08 1.18 -2.76
N PHE A 58 -6.82 1.53 -2.54
CA PHE A 58 -6.04 1.12 -1.38
C PHE A 58 -6.18 2.20 -0.32
N ILE A 59 -6.71 1.85 0.85
CA ILE A 59 -6.69 2.75 2.00
C ILE A 59 -5.43 2.33 2.76
N THR A 60 -4.54 3.23 3.16
CA THR A 60 -3.32 2.85 3.90
C THR A 60 -3.00 3.88 4.98
N ASP A 61 -2.16 3.53 5.94
CA ASP A 61 -1.54 4.53 6.80
C ASP A 61 -0.46 5.32 6.01
N GLN A 62 0.21 6.27 6.68
CA GLN A 62 1.19 7.18 6.08
C GLN A 62 2.65 6.70 6.19
N LEU A 63 2.91 5.40 6.24
CA LEU A 63 4.30 4.89 6.26
C LEU A 63 5.07 5.23 4.97
N ASN A 64 6.39 5.39 5.11
CA ASN A 64 7.29 5.71 3.99
C ASN A 64 7.20 4.68 2.85
N THR A 65 6.97 3.41 3.17
CA THR A 65 6.80 2.30 2.22
C THR A 65 5.53 2.43 1.38
N HIS A 66 4.48 3.07 1.90
CA HIS A 66 3.24 3.31 1.14
C HIS A 66 3.35 4.51 0.19
N GLN A 67 4.33 5.38 0.41
CA GLN A 67 4.57 6.60 -0.38
C GLN A 67 5.89 6.49 -1.14
N SER A 68 6.19 5.28 -1.62
CA SER A 68 7.48 4.92 -2.16
C SER A 68 7.71 5.45 -3.58
N GLU A 69 8.96 5.51 -4.01
CA GLU A 69 9.29 5.92 -5.38
C GLU A 69 8.92 4.83 -6.38
N SER A 70 9.23 3.58 -6.06
CA SER A 70 8.96 2.42 -6.89
C SER A 70 7.47 2.27 -7.21
N LEU A 71 6.61 2.57 -6.24
CA LEU A 71 5.16 2.55 -6.40
C LEU A 71 4.66 3.66 -7.31
N VAL A 72 5.21 4.88 -7.14
CA VAL A 72 4.89 6.02 -8.01
C VAL A 72 5.30 5.73 -9.45
N GLN A 73 6.53 5.26 -9.67
CA GLN A 73 7.03 4.90 -10.99
C GLN A 73 6.15 3.84 -11.66
N TRP A 74 5.78 2.80 -10.91
CA TRP A 74 4.94 1.72 -11.43
C TRP A 74 3.53 2.20 -11.82
N ILE A 75 2.88 3.02 -10.99
CA ILE A 75 1.54 3.57 -11.30
C ILE A 75 1.62 4.58 -12.43
N ALA A 76 2.67 5.40 -12.48
CA ALA A 76 2.91 6.33 -13.59
C ALA A 76 3.04 5.60 -14.92
N HIS A 77 3.77 4.49 -14.96
CA HIS A 77 3.87 3.64 -16.14
C HIS A 77 2.49 3.10 -16.57
N LEU A 78 1.70 2.58 -15.62
CA LEU A 78 0.35 2.07 -15.90
C LEU A 78 -0.65 3.15 -16.35
N CYS A 79 -0.47 4.38 -15.88
CA CYS A 79 -1.35 5.50 -16.22
C CYS A 79 -0.86 6.27 -17.46
N GLY A 80 0.26 5.87 -18.08
CA GLY A 80 0.83 6.56 -19.24
C GLY A 80 1.30 7.99 -18.93
N VAL A 81 1.73 8.24 -17.68
CA VAL A 81 2.23 9.55 -17.26
C VAL A 81 3.61 9.77 -17.89
N ASN A 82 3.82 10.98 -18.41
CA ASN A 82 5.10 11.36 -19.01
C ASN A 82 6.23 11.27 -17.97
N GLU A 83 7.26 10.45 -18.23
CA GLU A 83 8.39 10.22 -17.33
C GLU A 83 9.11 11.51 -16.92
N ASN A 84 9.12 12.53 -17.78
CA ASN A 84 9.72 13.83 -17.48
C ASN A 84 9.02 14.57 -16.32
N LEU A 85 7.79 14.20 -15.97
CA LEU A 85 7.05 14.76 -14.83
C LEU A 85 7.45 14.11 -13.49
N LEU A 86 8.10 12.95 -13.50
CA LEU A 86 8.48 12.23 -12.28
C LEU A 86 9.56 12.97 -11.50
N GLY A 87 10.58 13.50 -12.19
CA GLY A 87 11.71 14.19 -11.58
C GLY A 87 12.68 13.24 -10.84
N ILE A 88 13.46 13.81 -9.91
CA ILE A 88 14.50 13.09 -9.14
C ILE A 88 14.07 13.00 -7.67
N LYS A 89 14.16 11.81 -7.08
CA LYS A 89 13.78 11.57 -5.68
C LYS A 89 14.54 12.47 -4.72
N GLY A 90 13.79 13.17 -3.86
CA GLY A 90 14.37 14.10 -2.90
C GLY A 90 14.67 15.50 -3.46
N GLU A 91 14.59 15.69 -4.78
CA GLU A 91 15.05 16.92 -5.43
C GLU A 91 13.95 17.64 -6.22
N SER A 92 13.30 16.95 -7.16
CA SER A 92 12.40 17.57 -8.15
C SER A 92 11.23 16.68 -8.57
N GLY A 93 10.23 17.30 -9.20
CA GLY A 93 9.04 16.61 -9.72
C GLY A 93 8.18 15.94 -8.65
N ILE A 94 7.42 14.93 -9.06
CA ILE A 94 6.56 14.12 -8.19
C ILE A 94 7.39 13.39 -7.12
N LEU A 95 8.59 12.93 -7.47
CA LEU A 95 9.46 12.17 -6.58
C LEU A 95 10.17 13.03 -5.52
N LYS A 96 10.07 14.36 -5.60
CA LYS A 96 10.73 15.32 -4.70
C LYS A 96 10.50 15.03 -3.21
N SER A 97 9.26 14.79 -2.80
CA SER A 97 8.90 14.65 -1.38
C SER A 97 7.93 13.49 -1.17
N MET A 98 7.76 13.05 0.08
CA MET A 98 6.70 12.10 0.41
C MET A 98 5.31 12.68 0.16
N ALA A 99 5.11 13.97 0.43
CA ALA A 99 3.83 14.65 0.21
C ALA A 99 3.45 14.67 -1.28
N SER A 100 4.39 15.03 -2.16
CA SER A 100 4.16 15.03 -3.61
C SER A 100 3.91 13.62 -4.17
N ARG A 101 4.61 12.62 -3.64
CA ARG A 101 4.34 11.20 -3.97
C ARG A 101 2.95 10.77 -3.49
N ALA A 102 2.57 11.12 -2.27
CA ALA A 102 1.25 10.82 -1.72
C ALA A 102 0.13 11.49 -2.54
N GLU A 103 0.31 12.75 -2.93
CA GLU A 103 -0.63 13.49 -3.78
C GLU A 103 -0.83 12.80 -5.13
N PHE A 104 0.26 12.41 -5.80
CA PHE A 104 0.20 11.64 -7.04
C PHE A 104 -0.52 10.30 -6.85
N LEU A 105 -0.14 9.52 -5.83
CA LEU A 105 -0.74 8.22 -5.56
C LEU A 105 -2.24 8.32 -5.21
N SER A 106 -2.69 9.47 -4.69
CA SER A 106 -4.09 9.71 -4.33
C SER A 106 -4.95 10.28 -5.46
N HIS A 107 -4.36 10.51 -6.64
CA HIS A 107 -5.04 11.23 -7.70
C HIS A 107 -6.29 10.45 -8.18
N PRO A 108 -7.48 11.10 -8.24
CA PRO A 108 -8.75 10.40 -8.47
C PRO A 108 -8.87 9.74 -9.84
N ASN A 109 -8.11 10.24 -10.83
CA ASN A 109 -8.09 9.71 -12.19
C ASN A 109 -7.21 8.45 -12.35
N HIS A 110 -6.42 8.07 -11.35
CA HIS A 110 -5.65 6.83 -11.42
C HIS A 110 -6.58 5.63 -11.21
N ARG A 111 -6.45 4.63 -12.08
CA ARG A 111 -7.13 3.34 -11.92
C ARG A 111 -6.74 2.66 -10.61
N ILE A 112 -5.49 2.84 -10.19
CA ILE A 112 -4.96 2.36 -8.92
C ILE A 112 -4.62 3.58 -8.08
N ARG A 113 -5.34 3.79 -6.98
CA ARG A 113 -5.14 4.96 -6.12
C ARG A 113 -5.10 4.61 -4.65
N PHE A 114 -4.44 5.48 -3.89
CA PHE A 114 -4.24 5.36 -2.46
C PHE A 114 -5.02 6.44 -1.71
N VAL A 115 -5.59 6.08 -0.56
CA VAL A 115 -6.26 6.99 0.36
C VAL A 115 -5.58 6.83 1.71
N TYR A 116 -4.98 7.90 2.20
CA TYR A 116 -4.21 7.86 3.44
C TYR A 116 -5.08 8.20 4.64
N THR A 117 -5.06 7.36 5.66
CA THR A 117 -5.71 7.66 6.95
C THR A 117 -5.00 8.82 7.65
N PRO A 118 -5.69 9.62 8.50
CA PRO A 118 -5.03 10.63 9.31
C PRO A 118 -3.93 10.02 10.19
N LYS A 119 -2.92 10.82 10.52
CA LYS A 119 -1.86 10.38 11.44
C LYS A 119 -2.45 10.02 12.79
N HIS A 120 -1.94 8.95 13.40
CA HIS A 120 -2.42 8.44 14.69
C HIS A 120 -3.91 8.02 14.70
N ALA A 121 -4.51 7.76 13.54
CA ALA A 121 -5.88 7.26 13.41
C ALA A 121 -5.91 5.79 12.96
N SER A 122 -5.11 4.97 13.65
CA SER A 122 -4.93 3.55 13.35
C SER A 122 -6.25 2.76 13.54
N TRP A 123 -7.12 3.22 14.44
CA TRP A 123 -8.49 2.71 14.62
C TRP A 123 -9.41 2.85 13.39
N LEU A 124 -9.09 3.74 12.44
CA LEU A 124 -9.85 3.91 11.20
C LEU A 124 -9.46 2.86 10.15
N ASN A 125 -8.31 2.21 10.33
CA ASN A 125 -7.79 1.18 9.47
C ASN A 125 -8.41 -0.19 9.83
N GLN A 126 -9.27 -0.74 8.96
CA GLN A 126 -10.01 -1.97 9.29
C GLN A 126 -9.13 -3.22 9.39
N ILE A 127 -7.92 -3.27 8.78
CA ILE A 127 -7.03 -4.42 9.04
C ILE A 127 -6.63 -4.44 10.50
N GLU A 128 -6.44 -3.29 11.14
CA GLU A 128 -5.95 -3.23 12.51
C GLU A 128 -7.01 -3.76 13.48
N MET A 129 -8.28 -3.48 13.18
CA MET A 129 -9.39 -4.12 13.86
C MET A 129 -9.39 -5.64 13.63
N TRP A 130 -9.29 -6.10 12.38
CA TRP A 130 -9.24 -7.53 12.06
C TRP A 130 -8.10 -8.27 12.80
N CYS A 131 -6.90 -7.70 12.83
CA CYS A 131 -5.76 -8.28 13.54
C CYS A 131 -6.01 -8.35 15.05
N ALA A 132 -6.60 -7.31 15.65
CA ALA A 132 -6.95 -7.32 17.07
C ALA A 132 -7.91 -8.48 17.41
N TYR A 133 -8.92 -8.74 16.57
CA TYR A 133 -9.86 -9.84 16.77
C TYR A 133 -9.27 -11.22 16.42
N SER A 134 -8.41 -11.30 15.41
CA SER A 134 -7.82 -12.57 14.96
C SER A 134 -6.83 -13.15 15.97
N CYS A 135 -6.09 -12.29 16.69
CA CYS A 135 -5.24 -12.74 17.80
C CYS A 135 -6.04 -13.25 19.01
N ALA A 136 -7.27 -12.75 19.23
CA ALA A 136 -8.11 -13.16 20.35
C ALA A 136 -8.78 -14.55 20.16
N ALA A 137 -8.76 -15.10 18.94
CA ALA A 137 -9.37 -16.39 18.62
C ALA A 137 -8.41 -17.59 18.74
N ILE A 138 -7.17 -17.38 19.22
CA ILE A 138 -6.14 -18.42 19.35
C ILE A 138 -5.85 -18.79 20.83
N THR A 139 -6.61 -18.25 21.79
CA THR A 139 -6.55 -18.63 23.21
C THR A 139 -7.67 -19.56 23.63
#